data_AF-A0A1M3CHI5-F1
#
_entry.id   AF-A0A1M3CHI5-F1
#
_cell.length_a   1.000
_cell.length_b   1.000
_cell.length_c   1.000
_cell.angle_alpha   90.00
_cell.angle_beta   90.00
_cell.angle_gamma   90.00
#
_symmetry.space_group_name_H-M   'P 1'
#
loop_
_entity.id
_entity.type
_entity.pdbx_description
1 polymer ?
#
loop_
_entity_poly.entity_id
_entity_poly.type
_entity_poly.pdbx_seq_one_letter_code
_entity_poly.pdbx_strand_id
1 'polypeptide(L)' 'LLKANPEHPSLQLKSVGRFWSARVGLSWRALAVKVPESETLVWFWIGSHAEYDRLVGRKR' A
#
# COMPACT_ATOMS: atom_id res chain seq x y z
N LEU A 1 2.39 -9.19 15.76
CA LEU A 1 3.31 -9.16 14.60
C LEU A 1 3.66 -7.74 14.20
N LEU A 2 2.75 -6.97 13.58
CA LEU A 2 3.06 -5.62 13.07
C LEU A 2 3.43 -4.58 14.14
N LYS A 3 2.87 -4.67 15.36
CA LYS A 3 3.28 -3.81 16.48
C LYS A 3 4.75 -3.99 16.89
N ALA A 4 5.29 -5.20 16.71
CA ALA A 4 6.67 -5.53 17.06
C ALA A 4 7.64 -5.32 15.90
N ASN A 5 7.18 -5.53 14.66
CA ASN A 5 7.92 -5.22 13.45
C ASN A 5 6.95 -4.58 12.42
N PRO A 6 6.92 -3.24 12.33
CA PRO A 6 6.08 -2.52 11.37
C PRO A 6 6.37 -2.87 9.91
N GLU A 7 7.59 -3.30 9.61
CA GLU A 7 8.06 -3.65 8.26
C GLU A 7 7.93 -5.14 7.94
N HIS A 8 7.20 -5.89 8.77
CA HIS A 8 7.12 -7.33 8.61
C HIS A 8 6.61 -7.73 7.20
N PRO A 9 7.26 -8.69 6.51
CA PRO A 9 6.95 -9.05 5.12
C PRO A 9 5.48 -9.45 4.86
N SER A 10 4.75 -9.89 5.90
CA SER A 10 3.32 -10.20 5.80
C SER A 10 2.45 -9.01 5.42
N LEU A 11 2.89 -7.77 5.67
CA LEU A 11 2.19 -6.56 5.22
C LEU A 11 2.24 -6.42 3.69
N GLN A 12 3.24 -7.03 3.05
CA GLN A 12 3.51 -6.95 1.62
C GLN A 12 3.54 -5.49 1.13
N LEU A 13 4.18 -4.63 1.93
CA LEU A 13 4.33 -3.21 1.65
C LEU A 13 5.29 -3.03 0.46
N LYS A 14 4.83 -2.35 -0.59
CA LYS A 14 5.64 -2.11 -1.81
C LYS A 14 5.38 -0.74 -2.42
N SER A 15 6.40 -0.17 -3.06
CA SER A 15 6.25 1.04 -3.88
C SER A 15 5.60 0.71 -5.22
N VAL A 16 4.63 1.53 -5.64
CA VAL A 16 3.87 1.39 -6.89
C VAL A 16 3.68 2.77 -7.49
N GLY A 17 4.56 3.13 -8.43
CA GLY A 17 4.61 4.48 -8.98
C GLY A 17 4.93 5.50 -7.90
N ARG A 18 4.08 6.52 -7.74
CA ARG A 18 4.22 7.55 -6.71
C ARG A 18 3.62 7.18 -5.34
N PHE A 19 3.06 5.98 -5.22
CA PHE A 19 2.36 5.52 -4.02
C PHE A 19 3.06 4.33 -3.37
N TRP A 20 2.66 4.05 -2.14
CA TRP A 20 2.93 2.80 -1.43
C TRP A 20 1.65 1.98 -1.35
N SER A 21 1.77 0.66 -1.45
CA SER A 21 0.64 -0.26 -1.39
C SER A 21 0.87 -1.37 -0.38
N ALA A 22 -0.15 -1.68 0.42
CA ALA A 22 -0.19 -2.86 1.27
C ALA A 22 -1.32 -3.81 0.86
N ARG A 23 -1.10 -5.11 1.11
CA ARG A 23 -2.08 -6.16 0.88
C ARG A 23 -2.94 -6.36 2.13
N VAL A 24 -4.25 -6.14 2.00
CA VAL A 24 -5.23 -6.41 3.07
C VAL A 24 -6.01 -7.66 2.67
N GLY A 25 -5.47 -8.83 2.98
CA GLY A 25 -6.03 -10.11 2.50
C GLY A 25 -5.96 -10.28 0.97
N LEU A 26 -6.72 -11.22 0.43
CA LEU A 26 -6.63 -11.57 -0.99
C LEU A 26 -7.17 -10.46 -1.90
N SER A 27 -8.36 -9.94 -1.59
CA SER A 27 -9.15 -9.10 -2.50
C SER A 27 -9.04 -7.59 -2.28
N TRP A 28 -8.37 -7.13 -1.22
CA TRP A 28 -8.30 -5.70 -0.89
C TRP A 28 -6.88 -5.16 -0.90
N ARG A 29 -6.74 -3.89 -1.28
CA ARG A 29 -5.48 -3.14 -1.27
C ARG A 29 -5.70 -1.80 -0.59
N ALA A 30 -4.65 -1.34 0.08
CA ALA A 30 -4.58 0.02 0.60
C ALA A 30 -3.48 0.79 -0.12
N LEU A 31 -3.64 2.12 -0.22
CA LEU A 31 -2.67 3.04 -0.79
C LEU A 31 -2.29 4.14 0.21
N ALA A 32 -1.01 4.49 0.19
CA ALA A 32 -0.43 5.56 0.96
C ALA A 32 0.52 6.42 0.12
N VAL A 33 0.77 7.63 0.61
CA VAL A 33 1.89 8.48 0.16
C VAL A 33 2.94 8.52 1.27
N LYS A 34 4.21 8.61 0.88
CA LYS A 34 5.30 8.89 1.81
C LYS A 34 5.48 10.40 1.92
N VAL A 35 5.57 10.91 3.14
CA VAL A 35 5.92 12.32 3.37
C VAL A 35 7.41 12.50 3.04
N PRO A 36 7.82 13.43 2.16
CA PRO A 36 9.18 13.50 1.64
C PRO A 36 10.27 13.61 2.72
N GLU A 37 9.96 14.27 3.83
CA GLU A 37 10.89 14.55 4.93
C GLU A 37 10.77 13.55 6.10
N SER A 38 9.96 12.49 5.98
CA SER A 38 9.83 11.50 7.05
C SER A 38 9.64 10.07 6.53
N GLU A 39 9.78 9.11 7.43
CA GLU A 39 9.43 7.70 7.14
C GLU A 39 7.94 7.41 7.30
N THR A 40 7.13 8.45 7.50
CA THR A 40 5.69 8.32 7.70
C THR A 40 4.97 8.05 6.39
N LEU A 41 4.09 7.04 6.42
CA LEU A 41 3.11 6.78 5.37
C LEU A 41 1.74 7.29 5.78
N VAL A 42 1.12 8.08 4.91
CA VAL A 42 -0.25 8.57 5.09
C VAL A 42 -1.17 7.77 4.18
N TRP A 43 -2.03 6.95 4.80
CA TRP A 43 -3.04 6.17 4.11
C TRP A 43 -4.21 7.04 3.70
N PHE A 44 -4.58 7.00 2.42
CA PHE A 44 -5.67 7.82 1.88
C PHE A 44 -6.74 7.01 1.16
N TRP A 45 -6.49 5.71 0.91
CA TRP A 45 -7.43 4.87 0.18
C TRP A 45 -7.30 3.39 0.56
N ILE A 46 -8.45 2.72 0.60
CA ILE A 46 -8.58 1.26 0.66
C ILE A 46 -9.74 0.85 -0.24
N GLY A 47 -9.56 -0.24 -1.00
CA GLY A 47 -10.59 -0.72 -1.91
C GLY A 47 -10.27 -2.08 -2.52
N SER A 48 -11.15 -2.54 -3.40
CA SER A 48 -11.01 -3.82 -4.06
C SER A 48 -9.78 -3.86 -4.99
N HIS A 49 -9.31 -5.06 -5.31
CA HIS A 49 -8.23 -5.24 -6.28
C HIS A 49 -8.57 -4.62 -7.66
N ALA A 50 -9.84 -4.68 -8.08
CA ALA A 50 -10.28 -4.10 -9.35
C ALA A 50 -10.22 -2.57 -9.35
N GLU A 51 -10.59 -1.91 -8.25
CA GLU A 51 -10.48 -0.45 -8.12
C GLU A 51 -9.02 -0.02 -7.98
N TYR A 52 -8.22 -0.80 -7.24
CA TYR A 52 -6.78 -0.60 -7.13
C TYR A 52 -6.11 -0.54 -8.51
N ASP A 53 -6.40 -1.52 -9.38
CA ASP A 53 -5.82 -1.59 -10.72
C ASP A 53 -6.14 -0.35 -11.57
N ARG A 54 -7.31 0.27 -11.37
CA ARG A 54 -7.70 1.52 -12.04
C ARG A 54 -6.89 2.71 -11.52
N LEU A 55 -6.61 2.76 -10.21
CA LEU A 55 -5.89 3.87 -9.57
C LEU A 55 -4.38 3.86 -9.86
N VAL A 56 -3.74 2.69 -9.81
CA VAL A 56 -2.27 2.61 -10.00
C VAL A 56 -1.85 2.46 -11.47
N GLY A 57 -2.83 2.32 -12.37
CA GLY A 57 -2.61 1.97 -13.75
C GLY A 57 -2.16 0.51 -13.88
N ARG A 58 -2.80 -0.23 -14.77
CA ARG A 58 -2.46 -1.62 -15.02
C ARG A 58 -1.07 -1.69 -15.66
N LYS A 59 -0.01 -1.90 -14.87
CA LYS A 59 1.26 -2.38 -15.41
C LYS A 59 1.03 -3.82 -15.86
N ARG A 60 0.92 -4.02 -17.17
CA ARG A 60 1.05 -5.33 -17.80
C ARG A 60 2.39 -5.95 -17.44
#